data_AF-A0A5E4TU22-F1
#
_entry.id   AF-A0A5E4TU22-F1
#
_cell.length_a   1.000
_cell.length_b   1.000
_cell.length_c   1.000
_cell.angle_alpha   90.00
_cell.angle_beta   90.00
_cell.angle_gamma   90.00
#
_symmetry.space_group_name_H-M   'P 1'
#
loop_
_entity.id
_entity.type
_entity.pdbx_description
1 polymer ?
#
loop_
_entity_poly.entity_id
_entity_poly.type
_entity_poly.pdbx_seq_one_letter_code
_entity_poly.pdbx_strand_id
1 'polypeptide(L)'
;MRNTLLKQTAFLIAVTVVYLIFELGFNGRLLDVVGGAATPDDVHHIEYFGRTLSGIAAALVVLQLMLTRRAKGGQGKPSYRSIVIACAVTIVVVFLAIKTLVDVLVNTRDAQFRRTAANTVLMQRSLVDGRLQLDGLGVDDGVFARPEGKAFLALFPVMAVSVDRLDEKTRTVKTTLVRDKVRREMGGVQSYYDKYTDGMKRLRKDWNKYAAVISDGDPDLLQEQQKAWNDYRARLSRRGWQPETVPFYARGKVSASVRRDLPALPSNWRPDDMLNFYRAVGVKYRQQAARRVQSVEVGGETIPPGLSYEAFVARRGVQNKLREEMHLPASAVVQASYTSAASFEQLFDQAVDEETRKMMVQLDAPASDYADGGKWAKEGLDATRAAIVPAVALFFSLLGAIGHFSKLLFLSAKGVMLSRAGADGQLSKRASRATLAVLFSGLIGVWAVFSFSSNAITRSDLFHQMMAWSSGGTTAGHLLTNIAHVVVVGQGYGYPLNEAIRQDVLMGFKYGYDPLANAAKPSK
;
A
#
# COMPACT_ATOMS: atom_id res chain seq x y z
N MET A 1 60.22 -4.91 7.57
CA MET A 1 59.03 -5.72 7.22
C MET A 1 57.80 -5.34 8.07
N ARG A 2 57.95 -5.22 9.40
CA ARG A 2 56.90 -4.80 10.34
C ARG A 2 56.10 -3.53 9.94
N ASN A 3 56.78 -2.43 9.60
CA ASN A 3 56.09 -1.17 9.26
C ASN A 3 55.17 -1.28 8.05
N THR A 4 55.55 -2.06 7.03
CA THR A 4 54.72 -2.30 5.85
C THR A 4 53.46 -3.11 6.21
N LEU A 5 53.61 -4.15 7.05
CA LEU A 5 52.50 -4.96 7.53
C LEU A 5 51.53 -4.17 8.43
N LEU A 6 52.05 -3.25 9.26
CA LEU A 6 51.24 -2.34 10.07
C LEU A 6 50.44 -1.39 9.19
N LYS A 7 51.07 -0.72 8.21
CA LYS A 7 50.37 0.16 7.25
C LYS A 7 49.28 -0.59 6.48
N GLN A 8 49.57 -1.80 6.01
CA GLN A 8 48.58 -2.63 5.32
C GLN A 8 47.43 -3.05 6.25
N THR A 9 47.73 -3.42 7.49
CA THR A 9 46.70 -3.80 8.48
C THR A 9 45.83 -2.61 8.82
N ALA A 10 46.41 -1.44 9.05
CA ALA A 10 45.69 -0.19 9.30
C ALA A 10 44.79 0.20 8.11
N PHE A 11 45.29 0.08 6.88
CA PHE A 11 44.48 0.30 5.67
C PHE A 11 43.28 -0.66 5.59
N LEU A 12 43.50 -1.95 5.83
CA LEU A 12 42.42 -2.94 5.84
C LEU A 12 41.40 -2.67 6.95
N ILE A 13 41.85 -2.25 8.13
CA ILE A 13 40.97 -1.83 9.23
C ILE A 13 40.12 -0.64 8.76
N ALA A 14 40.73 0.42 8.24
CA ALA A 14 40.03 1.62 7.81
C ALA A 14 38.94 1.31 6.76
N VAL A 15 39.27 0.54 5.71
CA VAL A 15 38.30 0.19 4.67
C VAL A 15 37.20 -0.74 5.23
N THR A 16 37.53 -1.65 6.14
CA THR A 16 36.53 -2.53 6.78
C THR A 16 35.58 -1.73 7.67
N VAL A 17 36.09 -0.73 8.40
CA VAL A 17 35.27 0.18 9.21
C VAL A 17 34.33 1.00 8.33
N VAL A 18 34.82 1.57 7.21
CA VAL A 18 33.95 2.29 6.27
C VAL A 18 32.84 1.38 5.74
N TYR A 19 33.16 0.16 5.33
CA TYR A 19 32.14 -0.80 4.90
C TYR A 19 31.13 -1.10 6.01
N LEU A 20 31.58 -1.35 7.25
CA LEU A 20 30.69 -1.63 8.37
C LEU A 20 29.76 -0.46 8.70
N ILE A 21 30.20 0.80 8.53
CA ILE A 21 29.33 1.97 8.69
C ILE A 21 28.13 1.90 7.72
N PHE A 22 28.39 1.58 6.44
CA PHE A 22 27.32 1.40 5.45
C PHE A 22 26.47 0.14 5.74
N GLU A 23 27.10 -0.98 6.08
CA GLU A 23 26.39 -2.23 6.35
C GLU A 23 25.46 -2.12 7.57
N LEU A 24 25.93 -1.51 8.67
CA LEU A 24 25.12 -1.30 9.86
C LEU A 24 23.99 -0.32 9.60
N GLY A 25 24.25 0.79 8.89
CA GLY A 25 23.20 1.72 8.49
C GLY A 25 22.16 1.08 7.56
N PHE A 26 22.58 0.21 6.64
CA PHE A 26 21.68 -0.58 5.80
C PHE A 26 20.86 -1.58 6.62
N ASN A 27 21.46 -2.24 7.62
CA ASN A 27 20.75 -3.21 8.46
C ASN A 27 19.59 -2.57 9.24
N GLY A 28 19.80 -1.38 9.80
CA GLY A 28 18.71 -0.61 10.44
C GLY A 28 17.59 -0.29 9.44
N ARG A 29 17.97 0.17 8.25
CA ARG A 29 17.01 0.52 7.20
C ARG A 29 16.25 -0.69 6.63
N LEU A 30 16.93 -1.82 6.47
CA LEU A 30 16.33 -3.08 6.05
C LEU A 30 15.25 -3.49 7.04
N LEU A 31 15.52 -3.37 8.35
CA LEU A 31 14.56 -3.69 9.39
C LEU A 31 13.31 -2.80 9.31
N ASP A 32 13.45 -1.52 8.93
CA ASP A 32 12.31 -0.63 8.69
C ASP A 32 11.46 -1.02 7.49
N VAL A 33 12.07 -1.61 6.46
CA VAL A 33 11.36 -2.08 5.27
C VAL A 33 10.62 -3.38 5.59
N VAL A 34 11.24 -4.32 6.30
CA VAL A 34 10.61 -5.61 6.60
C VAL A 34 9.60 -5.50 7.75
N GLY A 35 9.89 -4.68 8.76
CA GLY A 35 8.99 -4.39 9.87
C GLY A 35 8.05 -3.21 9.61
N GLY A 36 7.99 -2.72 8.37
CA GLY A 36 7.16 -1.59 7.94
C GLY A 36 6.19 -1.95 6.80
N ALA A 37 5.35 -1.00 6.41
CA ALA A 37 4.38 -1.16 5.32
C ALA A 37 5.03 -0.95 3.94
N ALA A 38 6.12 -1.67 3.65
CA ALA A 38 6.88 -1.49 2.43
C ALA A 38 6.10 -1.93 1.17
N THR A 39 6.20 -1.11 0.12
CA THR A 39 5.67 -1.39 -1.21
C THR A 39 6.58 -2.37 -1.96
N PRO A 40 6.10 -3.03 -3.03
CA PRO A 40 6.95 -3.87 -3.88
C PRO A 40 8.19 -3.13 -4.44
N ASP A 41 8.04 -1.84 -4.76
CA ASP A 41 9.14 -0.99 -5.24
C ASP A 41 10.20 -0.75 -4.15
N ASP A 42 9.76 -0.52 -2.90
CA ASP A 42 10.67 -0.38 -1.75
C ASP A 42 11.50 -1.66 -1.54
N VAL A 43 10.85 -2.83 -1.66
CA VAL A 43 11.53 -4.13 -1.56
C VAL A 43 12.57 -4.29 -2.67
N HIS A 44 12.26 -3.86 -3.90
CA HIS A 44 13.20 -3.91 -5.01
C HIS A 44 14.43 -3.02 -4.81
N HIS A 45 14.25 -1.81 -4.28
CA HIS A 45 15.37 -0.92 -3.98
C HIS A 45 16.28 -1.50 -2.89
N ILE A 46 15.70 -2.03 -1.82
CA ILE A 46 16.45 -2.68 -0.75
C ILE A 46 17.21 -3.91 -1.25
N GLU A 47 16.59 -4.70 -2.11
CA GLU A 47 17.22 -5.84 -2.78
C GLU A 47 18.47 -5.39 -3.57
N TYR A 48 18.39 -4.30 -4.31
CA TYR A 48 19.51 -3.75 -5.06
C TYR A 48 20.68 -3.35 -4.16
N PHE A 49 20.42 -2.61 -3.07
CA PHE A 49 21.45 -2.21 -2.11
C PHE A 49 22.06 -3.40 -1.37
N GLY A 50 21.24 -4.36 -0.92
CA GLY A 50 21.71 -5.56 -0.23
C GLY A 50 22.66 -6.40 -1.10
N ARG A 51 22.34 -6.57 -2.39
CA ARG A 51 23.22 -7.25 -3.36
C ARG A 51 24.53 -6.49 -3.58
N THR A 52 24.46 -5.17 -3.67
CA THR A 52 25.63 -4.30 -3.86
C THR A 52 26.58 -4.38 -2.66
N LEU A 53 26.05 -4.25 -1.44
CA LEU A 53 26.83 -4.33 -0.21
C LEU A 53 27.46 -5.73 -0.02
N SER A 54 26.72 -6.79 -0.34
CA SER A 54 27.24 -8.16 -0.32
C SER A 54 28.40 -8.36 -1.32
N GLY A 55 28.29 -7.76 -2.51
CA GLY A 55 29.38 -7.75 -3.50
C GLY A 55 30.64 -7.02 -2.99
N ILE A 56 30.46 -5.87 -2.35
CA ILE A 56 31.55 -5.12 -1.71
C ILE A 56 32.18 -5.96 -0.59
N ALA A 57 31.37 -6.62 0.23
CA ALA A 57 31.82 -7.47 1.32
C ALA A 57 32.77 -8.58 0.81
N ALA A 58 32.37 -9.27 -0.27
CA ALA A 58 33.20 -10.29 -0.90
C ALA A 58 34.48 -9.70 -1.53
N ALA A 59 34.37 -8.53 -2.18
CA ALA A 59 35.52 -7.85 -2.77
C ALA A 59 36.56 -7.42 -1.71
N LEU A 60 36.13 -7.09 -0.48
CA LEU A 60 37.04 -6.81 0.64
C LEU A 60 37.81 -8.05 1.13
N VAL A 61 37.24 -9.25 0.98
CA VAL A 61 37.95 -10.51 1.24
C VAL A 61 39.02 -10.71 0.17
N VAL A 62 38.66 -10.56 -1.12
CA VAL A 62 39.58 -10.65 -2.26
C VAL A 62 40.72 -9.63 -2.12
N LEU A 63 40.40 -8.38 -1.75
CA LEU A 63 41.37 -7.32 -1.49
C LEU A 63 42.41 -7.76 -0.44
N GLN A 64 41.95 -8.28 0.70
CA GLN A 64 42.83 -8.75 1.76
C GLN A 64 43.72 -9.92 1.29
N LEU A 65 43.16 -10.90 0.58
CA LEU A 65 43.91 -12.05 0.07
C LEU A 65 45.00 -11.62 -0.91
N MET A 66 44.68 -10.76 -1.87
CA MET A 66 45.63 -10.30 -2.88
C MET A 66 46.70 -9.36 -2.31
N LEU A 67 46.34 -8.46 -1.38
CA LEU A 67 47.33 -7.64 -0.67
C LEU A 67 48.27 -8.48 0.18
N THR A 68 47.75 -9.53 0.83
CA THR A 68 48.59 -10.48 1.61
C THR A 68 49.54 -11.26 0.70
N ARG A 69 49.07 -11.73 -0.47
CA ARG A 69 49.92 -12.38 -1.48
C ARG A 69 51.01 -11.42 -1.98
N ARG A 70 50.66 -10.16 -2.26
CA ARG A 70 51.62 -9.13 -2.69
C ARG A 70 52.68 -8.85 -1.63
N ALA A 71 52.31 -8.83 -0.34
CA ALA A 71 53.23 -8.54 0.76
C ALA A 71 54.23 -9.66 1.06
N LYS A 72 53.91 -10.93 0.74
CA LYS A 72 54.79 -12.08 0.98
C LYS A 72 55.99 -12.16 0.00
N GLY A 73 55.95 -11.44 -1.12
CA GLY A 73 57.02 -11.47 -2.15
C GLY A 73 57.05 -12.77 -2.96
N GLY A 74 57.57 -12.72 -4.19
CA GLY A 74 57.67 -13.87 -5.11
C GLY A 74 57.42 -13.54 -6.59
N GLN A 75 57.70 -14.48 -7.50
CA GLN A 75 57.26 -14.41 -8.89
C GLN A 75 55.72 -14.49 -8.94
N GLY A 76 55.07 -13.60 -9.71
CA GLY A 76 53.60 -13.56 -9.82
C GLY A 76 52.86 -12.62 -8.85
N LYS A 77 53.53 -11.62 -8.25
CA LYS A 77 52.88 -10.61 -7.39
C LYS A 77 51.74 -9.87 -8.13
N PRO A 78 50.51 -9.82 -7.61
CA PRO A 78 49.41 -9.13 -8.29
C PRO A 78 49.67 -7.62 -8.32
N SER A 79 49.52 -6.99 -9.49
CA SER A 79 49.59 -5.53 -9.66
C SER A 79 48.39 -4.83 -9.02
N TYR A 80 48.51 -3.55 -8.64
CA TYR A 80 47.36 -2.80 -8.10
C TYR A 80 46.18 -2.75 -9.08
N ARG A 81 46.46 -2.65 -10.39
CA ARG A 81 45.43 -2.75 -11.44
C ARG A 81 44.70 -4.09 -11.39
N SER A 82 45.43 -5.20 -11.29
CA SER A 82 44.81 -6.53 -11.16
C SER A 82 43.97 -6.70 -9.90
N ILE A 83 44.38 -6.07 -8.79
CA ILE A 83 43.61 -6.08 -7.53
C ILE A 83 42.29 -5.32 -7.71
N VAL A 84 42.33 -4.13 -8.28
CA VAL A 84 41.12 -3.32 -8.54
C VAL A 84 40.16 -4.05 -9.48
N ILE A 85 40.67 -4.62 -10.58
CA ILE A 85 39.86 -5.40 -11.52
C ILE A 85 39.25 -6.62 -10.83
N ALA A 86 40.03 -7.37 -10.03
CA ALA A 86 39.52 -8.53 -9.32
C ALA A 86 38.43 -8.15 -8.31
N CYS A 87 38.58 -7.04 -7.58
CA CYS A 87 37.54 -6.52 -6.69
C CYS A 87 36.28 -6.13 -7.48
N ALA A 88 36.41 -5.39 -8.59
CA ALA A 88 35.27 -4.99 -9.42
C ALA A 88 34.52 -6.19 -10.01
N VAL A 89 35.25 -7.16 -10.56
CA VAL A 89 34.68 -8.43 -11.06
C VAL A 89 33.98 -9.19 -9.93
N THR A 90 34.57 -9.24 -8.74
CA THR A 90 33.94 -9.90 -7.58
C THR A 90 32.61 -9.24 -7.21
N ILE A 91 32.53 -7.91 -7.20
CA ILE A 91 31.27 -7.19 -6.93
C ILE A 91 30.20 -7.61 -7.93
N VAL A 92 30.52 -7.57 -9.23
CA VAL A 92 29.56 -7.90 -10.30
C VAL A 92 29.12 -9.36 -10.23
N VAL A 93 30.07 -10.30 -10.06
CA VAL A 93 29.78 -11.73 -9.99
C VAL A 93 28.88 -12.05 -8.79
N VAL A 94 29.18 -11.50 -7.61
CA VAL A 94 28.37 -11.72 -6.41
C VAL A 94 27.00 -11.07 -6.53
N PHE A 95 26.92 -9.86 -7.10
CA PHE A 95 25.63 -9.20 -7.35
C PHE A 95 24.73 -10.07 -8.24
N LEU A 96 25.27 -10.58 -9.35
CA LEU A 96 24.53 -11.46 -10.27
C LEU A 96 24.19 -12.81 -9.63
N ALA A 97 25.12 -13.41 -8.87
CA ALA A 97 24.89 -14.67 -8.18
C ALA A 97 23.73 -14.59 -7.17
N ILE A 98 23.69 -13.52 -6.36
CA ILE A 98 22.58 -13.32 -5.40
C ILE A 98 21.28 -13.04 -6.15
N LYS A 99 21.31 -12.26 -7.24
CA LYS A 99 20.13 -12.04 -8.08
C LYS A 99 19.56 -13.37 -8.60
N THR A 100 20.41 -14.18 -9.24
CA THR A 100 20.02 -15.49 -9.76
C THR A 100 19.53 -16.41 -8.65
N LEU A 101 20.21 -16.44 -7.50
CA LEU A 101 19.78 -17.24 -6.34
C LEU A 101 18.36 -16.86 -5.89
N VAL A 102 18.09 -15.56 -5.72
CA VAL A 102 16.76 -15.07 -5.32
C VAL A 102 15.72 -15.40 -6.38
N ASP A 103 16.00 -15.14 -7.65
CA ASP A 103 15.06 -15.44 -8.74
C ASP A 103 14.76 -16.95 -8.81
N VAL A 104 15.76 -17.81 -8.62
CA VAL A 104 15.56 -19.26 -8.51
C VAL A 104 14.71 -19.59 -7.28
N LEU A 105 15.06 -19.08 -6.10
CA LEU A 105 14.33 -19.35 -4.86
C LEU A 105 12.86 -18.92 -4.92
N VAL A 106 12.52 -17.89 -5.69
CA VAL A 106 11.16 -17.40 -5.91
C VAL A 106 10.45 -18.22 -6.98
N ASN A 107 11.07 -18.42 -8.15
CA ASN A 107 10.42 -19.08 -9.28
C ASN A 107 10.21 -20.58 -9.08
N THR A 108 11.07 -21.26 -8.30
CA THR A 108 10.93 -22.70 -8.02
C THR A 108 9.91 -23.01 -6.94
N ARG A 109 9.22 -22.01 -6.36
CA ARG A 109 8.18 -22.24 -5.35
C ARG A 109 6.92 -22.74 -6.00
N ASP A 110 6.36 -23.79 -5.40
CA ASP A 110 5.11 -24.38 -5.85
C ASP A 110 3.91 -23.43 -5.62
N ALA A 111 2.79 -23.80 -6.21
CA ALA A 111 1.58 -22.99 -6.18
C ALA A 111 1.01 -22.84 -4.75
N GLN A 112 1.24 -23.83 -3.88
CA GLN A 112 0.81 -23.79 -2.48
C GLN A 112 1.58 -22.73 -1.70
N PHE A 113 2.91 -22.70 -1.84
CA PHE A 113 3.76 -21.68 -1.22
C PHE A 113 3.37 -20.28 -1.69
N ARG A 114 3.11 -20.10 -2.99
CA ARG A 114 2.70 -18.80 -3.55
C ARG A 114 1.39 -18.30 -2.93
N ARG A 115 0.40 -19.19 -2.78
CA ARG A 115 -0.87 -18.89 -2.09
C ARG A 115 -0.66 -18.54 -0.62
N THR A 116 0.15 -19.32 0.11
CA THR A 116 0.47 -19.04 1.51
C THR A 116 1.17 -17.70 1.66
N ALA A 117 2.16 -17.41 0.82
CA ALA A 117 2.86 -16.12 0.82
C ALA A 117 1.92 -14.93 0.62
N ALA A 118 0.94 -15.04 -0.29
CA ALA A 118 -0.07 -14.00 -0.50
C ALA A 118 -0.90 -13.70 0.77
N ASN A 119 -1.32 -14.74 1.50
CA ASN A 119 -2.07 -14.59 2.75
C ASN A 119 -1.18 -14.09 3.90
N THR A 120 0.04 -14.62 4.04
CA THR A 120 0.94 -14.27 5.14
C THR A 120 1.52 -12.85 5.03
N VAL A 121 1.84 -12.39 3.82
CA VAL A 121 2.31 -11.00 3.60
C VAL A 121 1.21 -10.00 3.93
N LEU A 122 -0.06 -10.32 3.66
CA LEU A 122 -1.20 -9.50 4.09
C LEU A 122 -1.24 -9.40 5.62
N MET A 123 -1.15 -10.54 6.33
CA MET A 123 -1.16 -10.56 7.79
C MET A 123 0.02 -9.79 8.39
N GLN A 124 1.22 -9.96 7.85
CA GLN A 124 2.41 -9.21 8.28
C GLN A 124 2.17 -7.69 8.19
N ARG A 125 1.64 -7.21 7.06
CA ARG A 125 1.33 -5.78 6.88
C ARG A 125 0.27 -5.29 7.88
N SER A 126 -0.72 -6.11 8.18
CA SER A 126 -1.74 -5.78 9.18
C SER A 126 -1.20 -5.74 10.62
N LEU A 127 -0.21 -6.57 10.95
CA LEU A 127 0.49 -6.54 12.24
C LEU A 127 1.35 -5.28 12.38
N VAL A 128 2.07 -4.91 11.32
CA VAL A 128 2.86 -3.66 11.25
C VAL A 128 1.98 -2.45 11.54
N ASP A 129 0.81 -2.38 10.90
CA ASP A 129 -0.13 -1.26 11.03
C ASP A 129 -0.83 -1.20 12.41
N GLY A 130 -0.54 -2.14 13.33
CA GLY A 130 -1.15 -2.21 14.65
C GLY A 130 -2.62 -2.60 14.65
N ARG A 131 -3.15 -3.13 13.54
CA ARG A 131 -4.58 -3.48 13.39
C ARG A 131 -4.89 -4.93 13.74
N LEU A 132 -3.85 -5.77 13.82
CA LEU A 132 -3.98 -7.11 14.33
C LEU A 132 -3.35 -7.18 15.72
N GLN A 133 -4.18 -7.19 16.75
CA GLN A 133 -3.78 -7.68 18.06
C GLN A 133 -3.84 -9.22 17.99
N LEU A 134 -2.68 -9.88 18.07
CA LEU A 134 -2.65 -11.34 18.16
C LEU A 134 -2.95 -11.71 19.61
N ASP A 135 -4.05 -12.44 19.83
CA ASP A 135 -4.33 -13.07 21.12
C ASP A 135 -3.10 -13.88 21.59
N GLY A 136 -2.61 -13.60 22.80
CA GLY A 136 -1.38 -14.18 23.35
C GLY A 136 -0.13 -13.27 23.29
N LEU A 137 -0.21 -12.12 22.62
CA LEU A 137 0.71 -11.00 22.84
C LEU A 137 0.06 -10.02 23.83
N GLY A 138 0.23 -10.26 25.13
CA GLY A 138 -0.18 -9.32 26.18
C GLY A 138 0.70 -8.06 26.23
N VAL A 139 0.99 -7.44 25.09
CA VAL A 139 2.00 -6.39 24.96
C VAL A 139 1.41 -5.15 24.26
N ASP A 140 1.73 -3.97 24.80
CA ASP A 140 1.25 -2.64 24.42
C ASP A 140 1.11 -2.36 22.91
N ASP A 141 0.10 -1.56 22.55
CA ASP A 141 -0.08 -0.96 21.23
C ASP A 141 1.19 -0.17 20.83
N GLY A 142 2.04 -0.77 19.98
CA GLY A 142 3.30 -0.17 19.52
C GLY A 142 4.54 -1.05 19.68
N VAL A 143 4.41 -2.26 20.22
CA VAL A 143 5.54 -3.21 20.35
C VAL A 143 6.14 -3.59 19.00
N PHE A 144 5.31 -3.71 17.96
CA PHE A 144 5.78 -3.98 16.59
C PHE A 144 6.55 -2.82 15.95
N ALA A 145 6.35 -1.59 16.43
CA ALA A 145 7.15 -0.44 16.01
C ALA A 145 8.54 -0.43 16.67
N ARG A 146 8.73 -1.15 17.77
CA ARG A 146 10.04 -1.31 18.43
C ARG A 146 10.94 -2.25 17.61
N PRO A 147 12.27 -2.13 17.71
CA PRO A 147 13.19 -2.90 16.88
C PRO A 147 13.02 -4.42 16.98
N GLU A 148 12.76 -4.94 18.18
CA GLU A 148 12.54 -6.36 18.43
C GLU A 148 11.26 -6.85 17.72
N GLY A 149 10.22 -6.02 17.72
CA GLY A 149 8.96 -6.27 17.03
C GLY A 149 9.14 -6.29 15.52
N LYS A 150 9.88 -5.33 14.96
CA LYS A 150 10.24 -5.32 13.53
C LYS A 150 11.06 -6.55 13.12
N ALA A 151 12.01 -6.98 13.97
CA ALA A 151 12.79 -8.19 13.73
C ALA A 151 11.95 -9.45 13.73
N PHE A 152 10.99 -9.54 14.65
CA PHE A 152 10.02 -10.63 14.68
C PHE A 152 9.14 -10.65 13.43
N LEU A 153 8.62 -9.49 13.01
CA LEU A 153 7.84 -9.36 11.78
C LEU A 153 8.64 -9.70 10.54
N ALA A 154 9.95 -9.44 10.53
CA ALA A 154 10.82 -9.82 9.44
C ALA A 154 10.96 -11.35 9.28
N LEU A 155 10.90 -12.08 10.39
CA LEU A 155 10.95 -13.54 10.40
C LEU A 155 9.55 -14.17 10.25
N PHE A 156 8.49 -13.39 10.51
CA PHE A 156 7.11 -13.89 10.56
C PHE A 156 6.71 -14.65 9.30
N PRO A 157 6.93 -14.17 8.05
CA PRO A 157 6.51 -14.91 6.86
C PRO A 157 7.14 -16.28 6.73
N VAL A 158 8.44 -16.38 7.04
CA VAL A 158 9.19 -17.64 6.95
C VAL A 158 8.71 -18.63 8.01
N MET A 159 8.46 -18.15 9.23
CA MET A 159 7.94 -18.98 10.32
C MET A 159 6.48 -19.39 10.08
N ALA A 160 5.65 -18.49 9.56
CA ALA A 160 4.24 -18.72 9.28
C ALA A 160 4.02 -19.77 8.18
N VAL A 161 4.91 -19.83 7.18
CA VAL A 161 4.88 -20.90 6.16
C VAL A 161 5.07 -22.30 6.76
N SER A 162 5.73 -22.42 7.92
CA SER A 162 5.92 -23.70 8.61
C SER A 162 4.71 -24.13 9.46
N VAL A 163 3.65 -23.31 9.52
CA VAL A 163 2.45 -23.59 10.33
C VAL A 163 1.38 -24.26 9.47
N ASP A 164 1.04 -25.49 9.81
CA ASP A 164 -0.06 -26.21 9.16
C ASP A 164 -1.40 -25.49 9.35
N ARG A 165 -2.12 -25.32 8.23
CA ARG A 165 -3.48 -24.76 8.16
C ARG A 165 -3.62 -23.36 8.78
N LEU A 166 -2.58 -22.53 8.67
CA LEU A 166 -2.61 -21.13 9.14
C LEU A 166 -3.79 -20.34 8.55
N ASP A 167 -4.08 -20.53 7.26
CA ASP A 167 -5.19 -19.88 6.55
C ASP A 167 -6.56 -20.15 7.19
N GLU A 168 -6.79 -21.37 7.68
CA GLU A 168 -8.06 -21.74 8.30
C GLU A 168 -8.21 -21.11 9.68
N LYS A 169 -7.12 -21.13 10.46
CA LYS A 169 -7.08 -20.59 11.84
C LYS A 169 -7.24 -19.07 11.88
N THR A 170 -6.97 -18.38 10.77
CA THR A 170 -6.95 -16.91 10.70
C THR A 170 -8.05 -16.33 9.81
N ARG A 171 -8.99 -17.16 9.31
CA ARG A 171 -9.98 -16.72 8.30
C ARG A 171 -10.84 -15.54 8.74
N THR A 172 -11.38 -15.56 9.97
CA THR A 172 -12.21 -14.47 10.50
C THR A 172 -11.42 -13.17 10.61
N VAL A 173 -10.19 -13.27 11.10
CA VAL A 173 -9.25 -12.14 11.18
C VAL A 173 -8.97 -11.59 9.78
N LYS A 174 -8.69 -12.47 8.82
CA LYS A 174 -8.36 -12.10 7.43
C LYS A 174 -9.44 -11.20 6.81
N THR A 175 -10.72 -11.54 6.97
CA THR A 175 -11.82 -10.73 6.41
C THR A 175 -11.82 -9.30 6.95
N THR A 176 -11.64 -9.13 8.27
CA THR A 176 -11.55 -7.80 8.89
C THR A 176 -10.35 -7.02 8.37
N LEU A 177 -9.20 -7.67 8.22
CA LEU A 177 -7.97 -7.04 7.72
C LEU A 177 -8.11 -6.58 6.26
N VAL A 178 -8.73 -7.39 5.42
CA VAL A 178 -9.03 -7.03 4.03
C VAL A 178 -9.99 -5.85 3.99
N ARG A 179 -11.05 -5.87 4.82
CA ARG A 179 -12.03 -4.78 4.88
C ARG A 179 -11.39 -3.44 5.24
N ASP A 180 -10.53 -3.45 6.26
CA ASP A 180 -9.80 -2.25 6.67
C ASP A 180 -8.87 -1.74 5.57
N LYS A 181 -8.15 -2.66 4.90
CA LYS A 181 -7.27 -2.34 3.77
C LYS A 181 -8.04 -1.65 2.65
N VAL A 182 -9.14 -2.27 2.20
CA VAL A 182 -10.02 -1.74 1.15
C VAL A 182 -10.53 -0.35 1.54
N ARG A 183 -11.00 -0.17 2.78
CA ARG A 183 -11.50 1.13 3.27
C ARG A 183 -10.45 2.25 3.12
N ARG A 184 -9.16 1.95 3.30
CA ARG A 184 -8.06 2.90 3.12
C ARG A 184 -7.70 3.16 1.67
N GLU A 185 -7.60 2.11 0.86
CA GLU A 185 -7.32 2.23 -0.58
C GLU A 185 -8.42 3.06 -1.28
N MET A 186 -9.65 3.01 -0.76
CA MET A 186 -10.76 3.84 -1.23
C MET A 186 -10.70 5.31 -0.75
N GLY A 187 -9.76 5.67 0.12
CA GLY A 187 -9.54 7.02 0.65
C GLY A 187 -10.43 7.39 1.85
N GLY A 188 -11.13 6.42 2.43
CA GLY A 188 -12.11 6.64 3.50
C GLY A 188 -13.41 7.30 3.03
N VAL A 189 -14.37 7.43 3.95
CA VAL A 189 -15.73 7.90 3.64
C VAL A 189 -15.75 9.31 3.04
N GLN A 190 -14.88 10.21 3.50
CA GLN A 190 -14.84 11.59 3.02
C GLN A 190 -14.37 11.69 1.56
N SER A 191 -13.23 11.09 1.23
CA SER A 191 -12.71 11.12 -0.15
C SER A 191 -13.69 10.47 -1.13
N TYR A 192 -14.36 9.41 -0.68
CA TYR A 192 -15.35 8.71 -1.47
C TYR A 192 -16.65 9.52 -1.64
N TYR A 193 -17.08 10.22 -0.59
CA TYR A 193 -18.17 11.18 -0.67
C TYR A 193 -17.86 12.33 -1.64
N ASP A 194 -16.64 12.86 -1.63
CA ASP A 194 -16.23 13.91 -2.57
C ASP A 194 -16.35 13.43 -4.03
N LYS A 195 -15.90 12.20 -4.33
CA LYS A 195 -16.08 11.55 -5.65
C LYS A 195 -17.56 11.42 -6.02
N TYR A 196 -18.41 11.03 -5.08
CA TYR A 196 -19.87 11.01 -5.26
C TYR A 196 -20.40 12.41 -5.60
N THR A 197 -20.02 13.45 -4.85
CA THR A 197 -20.52 14.81 -5.11
C THR A 197 -20.13 15.30 -6.50
N ASP A 198 -18.91 14.99 -6.95
CA ASP A 198 -18.46 15.35 -8.29
C ASP A 198 -19.16 14.54 -9.38
N GLY A 199 -19.42 13.25 -9.14
CA GLY A 199 -20.28 12.43 -9.99
C GLY A 199 -21.69 13.01 -10.13
N MET A 200 -22.29 13.41 -9.02
CA MET A 200 -23.63 14.02 -9.02
C MET A 200 -23.67 15.41 -9.66
N LYS A 201 -22.60 16.22 -9.56
CA LYS A 201 -22.48 17.47 -10.31
C LYS A 201 -22.48 17.22 -11.82
N ARG A 202 -21.77 16.19 -12.29
CA ARG A 202 -21.76 15.80 -13.71
C ARG A 202 -23.14 15.29 -14.15
N LEU A 203 -23.72 14.39 -13.36
CA LEU A 203 -25.06 13.86 -13.64
C LEU A 203 -26.12 14.96 -13.66
N ARG A 204 -26.01 15.97 -12.80
CA ARG A 204 -26.90 17.14 -12.80
C ARG A 204 -26.70 18.02 -14.04
N LYS A 205 -25.49 18.18 -14.55
CA LYS A 205 -25.26 18.86 -15.84
C LYS A 205 -25.94 18.11 -17.00
N ASP A 206 -25.84 16.78 -17.01
CA ASP A 206 -26.49 15.95 -18.02
C ASP A 206 -28.02 16.00 -17.91
N TRP A 207 -28.54 15.93 -16.68
CA TRP A 207 -29.96 16.13 -16.42
C TRP A 207 -30.41 17.54 -16.85
N ASN A 208 -29.67 18.62 -16.58
CA ASN A 208 -30.06 19.97 -17.01
C ASN A 208 -30.20 20.10 -18.52
N LYS A 209 -29.31 19.47 -19.31
CA LYS A 209 -29.41 19.43 -20.78
C LYS A 209 -30.66 18.71 -21.24
N TYR A 210 -31.02 17.65 -20.54
CA TYR A 210 -32.19 16.84 -20.80
C TYR A 210 -33.50 17.50 -20.32
N ALA A 211 -33.47 18.18 -19.18
CA ALA A 211 -34.66 18.52 -18.44
C ALA A 211 -35.38 19.73 -19.04
N ALA A 212 -34.64 20.70 -19.61
CA ALA A 212 -35.20 21.96 -20.15
C ALA A 212 -36.35 22.51 -19.27
N VAL A 213 -36.23 22.37 -17.94
CA VAL A 213 -37.31 22.64 -16.98
C VAL A 213 -37.49 24.15 -16.92
N ILE A 214 -38.54 24.61 -17.60
CA ILE A 214 -39.01 25.99 -17.53
C ILE A 214 -39.64 26.18 -16.14
N SER A 215 -38.93 26.89 -15.27
CA SER A 215 -39.42 27.27 -13.95
C SER A 215 -40.59 28.26 -14.07
N ASP A 216 -41.41 28.40 -13.02
CA ASP A 216 -42.50 29.40 -13.01
C ASP A 216 -42.01 30.85 -13.07
N GLY A 217 -40.72 31.09 -12.78
CA GLY A 217 -40.05 32.39 -12.90
C GLY A 217 -39.23 32.56 -14.18
N ASP A 218 -39.38 31.67 -15.16
CA ASP A 218 -38.66 31.73 -16.43
C ASP A 218 -39.07 32.99 -17.24
N PRO A 219 -38.12 33.84 -17.68
CA PRO A 219 -38.44 35.08 -18.39
C PRO A 219 -39.27 34.89 -19.66
N ASP A 220 -39.02 33.83 -20.42
CA ASP A 220 -39.73 33.55 -21.67
C ASP A 220 -41.16 33.06 -21.39
N LEU A 221 -41.35 32.25 -20.34
CA LEU A 221 -42.67 31.88 -19.86
C LEU A 221 -43.47 33.11 -19.38
N LEU A 222 -42.86 33.99 -18.60
CA LEU A 222 -43.52 35.21 -18.11
C LEU A 222 -43.92 36.13 -19.28
N GLN A 223 -43.06 36.24 -20.29
CA GLN A 223 -43.35 36.98 -21.51
C GLN A 223 -44.53 36.37 -22.28
N GLU A 224 -44.55 35.04 -22.45
CA GLU A 224 -45.62 34.33 -23.15
C GLU A 224 -46.95 34.40 -22.38
N GLN A 225 -46.92 34.32 -21.04
CA GLN A 225 -48.10 34.52 -20.18
C GLN A 225 -48.69 35.92 -20.36
N GLN A 226 -47.83 36.96 -20.33
CA GLN A 226 -48.27 38.34 -20.50
C GLN A 226 -48.84 38.58 -21.90
N LYS A 227 -48.18 38.05 -22.92
CA LYS A 227 -48.64 38.12 -24.31
C LYS A 227 -50.01 37.44 -24.49
N ALA A 228 -50.16 36.21 -24.00
CA ALA A 228 -51.42 35.47 -24.08
C ALA A 228 -52.58 36.18 -23.37
N TRP A 229 -52.29 36.84 -22.23
CA TRP A 229 -53.27 37.64 -21.51
C TRP A 229 -53.66 38.92 -22.26
N ASN A 230 -52.68 39.62 -22.83
CA ASN A 230 -52.92 40.80 -23.66
C ASN A 230 -53.75 40.46 -24.90
N ASP A 231 -53.45 39.34 -25.56
CA ASP A 231 -54.22 38.84 -26.71
C ASP A 231 -55.66 38.50 -26.31
N TYR A 232 -55.86 37.87 -25.15
CA TYR A 232 -57.17 37.62 -24.59
C TYR A 232 -57.96 38.92 -24.33
N ARG A 233 -57.34 39.92 -23.71
CA ARG A 233 -57.95 41.24 -23.49
C ARG A 233 -58.30 41.95 -24.80
N ALA A 234 -57.42 41.90 -25.80
CA ALA A 234 -57.66 42.48 -27.11
C ALA A 234 -58.83 41.80 -27.86
N ARG A 235 -59.03 40.48 -27.66
CA ARG A 235 -60.20 39.78 -28.21
C ARG A 235 -61.51 40.20 -27.54
N LEU A 236 -61.49 40.44 -26.23
CA LEU A 236 -62.67 40.93 -25.51
C LEU A 236 -63.02 42.37 -25.87
N SER A 237 -62.01 43.24 -26.04
CA SER A 237 -62.23 44.66 -26.34
C SER A 237 -62.92 44.91 -27.68
N ARG A 238 -62.77 44.01 -28.66
CA ARG A 238 -63.53 44.04 -29.93
C ARG A 238 -65.05 43.98 -29.72
N ARG A 239 -65.51 43.50 -28.56
CA ARG A 239 -66.92 43.48 -28.15
C ARG A 239 -67.25 44.51 -27.08
N GLY A 240 -66.32 45.44 -26.81
CA GLY A 240 -66.44 46.44 -25.75
C GLY A 240 -66.28 45.88 -24.33
N TRP A 241 -65.71 44.68 -24.17
CA TRP A 241 -65.56 44.03 -22.86
C TRP A 241 -64.11 44.07 -22.35
N GLN A 242 -63.97 44.08 -21.04
CA GLN A 242 -62.75 43.78 -20.29
C GLN A 242 -62.98 42.50 -19.48
N PRO A 243 -61.93 41.78 -19.03
CA PRO A 243 -62.05 40.58 -18.20
C PRO A 243 -63.06 40.72 -17.05
N GLU A 244 -63.07 41.88 -16.38
CA GLU A 244 -63.91 42.18 -15.22
C GLU A 244 -65.35 42.57 -15.63
N THR A 245 -65.53 43.08 -16.85
CA THR A 245 -66.81 43.63 -17.34
C THR A 245 -67.56 42.67 -18.27
N VAL A 246 -67.10 41.43 -18.43
CA VAL A 246 -67.81 40.43 -19.24
C VAL A 246 -69.22 40.19 -18.67
N PRO A 247 -70.29 40.45 -19.46
CA PRO A 247 -71.67 40.29 -19.01
C PRO A 247 -71.96 38.85 -18.59
N PHE A 248 -72.78 38.67 -17.55
CA PHE A 248 -73.07 37.35 -16.97
C PHE A 248 -73.51 36.33 -18.03
N TYR A 249 -74.40 36.72 -18.94
CA TYR A 249 -74.92 35.86 -20.01
C TYR A 249 -73.84 35.39 -21.02
N ALA A 250 -72.70 36.10 -21.11
CA ALA A 250 -71.61 35.81 -22.05
C ALA A 250 -70.46 35.02 -21.40
N ARG A 251 -70.38 34.98 -20.06
CA ARG A 251 -69.26 34.36 -19.32
C ARG A 251 -69.04 32.90 -19.70
N GLY A 252 -70.11 32.09 -19.75
CA GLY A 252 -70.01 30.68 -20.13
C GLY A 252 -69.43 30.47 -21.53
N LYS A 253 -69.84 31.29 -22.51
CA LYS A 253 -69.32 31.22 -23.89
C LYS A 253 -67.86 31.65 -23.97
N VAL A 254 -67.47 32.69 -23.22
CA VAL A 254 -66.09 33.17 -23.16
C VAL A 254 -65.19 32.11 -22.51
N SER A 255 -65.56 31.60 -21.34
CA SER A 255 -64.78 30.54 -20.66
C SER A 255 -64.67 29.28 -21.50
N ALA A 256 -65.74 28.85 -22.18
CA ALA A 256 -65.69 27.72 -23.11
C ALA A 256 -64.74 27.98 -24.29
N SER A 257 -64.74 29.20 -24.84
CA SER A 257 -63.85 29.56 -25.94
C SER A 257 -62.38 29.57 -25.53
N VAL A 258 -62.05 30.15 -24.36
CA VAL A 258 -60.67 30.19 -23.86
C VAL A 258 -60.19 28.79 -23.48
N ARG A 259 -61.06 27.96 -22.90
CA ARG A 259 -60.71 26.56 -22.55
C ARG A 259 -60.38 25.70 -23.77
N ARG A 260 -60.93 26.01 -24.97
CA ARG A 260 -60.51 25.33 -26.22
C ARG A 260 -59.02 25.56 -26.50
N ASP A 261 -58.51 26.77 -26.23
CA ASP A 261 -57.11 27.12 -26.44
C ASP A 261 -56.21 26.74 -25.25
N LEU A 262 -56.80 26.65 -24.05
CA LEU A 262 -56.16 26.34 -22.77
C LEU A 262 -56.95 25.26 -22.00
N PRO A 263 -56.82 23.97 -22.36
CA PRO A 263 -57.63 22.89 -21.78
C PRO A 263 -57.41 22.68 -20.27
N ALA A 264 -56.28 23.12 -19.74
CA ALA A 264 -55.94 23.03 -18.30
C ALA A 264 -56.69 24.05 -17.43
N LEU A 265 -57.50 24.93 -18.01
CA LEU A 265 -58.32 25.89 -17.25
C LEU A 265 -59.45 25.18 -16.46
N PRO A 266 -59.67 25.53 -15.18
CA PRO A 266 -60.77 24.99 -14.38
C PRO A 266 -62.15 25.14 -15.05
N SER A 267 -63.05 24.19 -14.77
CA SER A 267 -64.42 24.18 -15.34
C SER A 267 -65.24 25.42 -14.94
N ASN A 268 -64.97 25.94 -13.75
CA ASN A 268 -65.57 27.14 -13.15
C ASN A 268 -64.72 28.42 -13.34
N TRP A 269 -63.72 28.40 -14.23
CA TRP A 269 -62.85 29.56 -14.48
C TRP A 269 -63.66 30.80 -14.89
N ARG A 270 -63.37 31.92 -14.24
CA ARG A 270 -64.01 33.20 -14.50
C ARG A 270 -63.15 34.06 -15.45
N PRO A 271 -63.76 34.88 -16.32
CA PRO A 271 -63.04 35.73 -17.26
C PRO A 271 -61.96 36.65 -16.66
N ASP A 272 -62.07 37.01 -15.38
CA ASP A 272 -61.18 37.88 -14.59
C ASP A 272 -60.09 37.13 -13.81
N ASP A 273 -60.09 35.79 -13.80
CA ASP A 273 -59.13 34.98 -13.03
C ASP A 273 -57.80 34.80 -13.79
N MET A 274 -56.94 35.81 -13.63
CA MET A 274 -55.61 35.86 -14.25
C MET A 274 -54.68 34.75 -13.74
N LEU A 275 -54.75 34.38 -12.45
CA LEU A 275 -53.84 33.41 -11.85
C LEU A 275 -54.02 32.01 -12.47
N ASN A 276 -55.26 31.53 -12.57
CA ASN A 276 -55.53 30.24 -13.20
C ASN A 276 -55.31 30.28 -14.72
N PHE A 277 -55.49 31.45 -15.36
CA PHE A 277 -55.09 31.64 -16.76
C PHE A 277 -53.58 31.45 -16.95
N TYR A 278 -52.76 32.11 -16.13
CA TYR A 278 -51.30 32.03 -16.22
C TYR A 278 -50.80 30.61 -15.96
N ARG A 279 -51.40 29.92 -14.99
CA ARG A 279 -51.14 28.49 -14.74
C ARG A 279 -51.46 27.62 -15.96
N ALA A 280 -52.62 27.82 -16.59
CA ALA A 280 -53.02 27.04 -17.76
C ALA A 280 -52.13 27.32 -18.98
N VAL A 281 -51.69 28.58 -19.18
CA VAL A 281 -50.68 28.94 -20.19
C VAL A 281 -49.35 28.25 -19.89
N GLY A 282 -48.91 28.23 -18.63
CA GLY A 282 -47.69 27.54 -18.20
C GLY A 282 -47.72 26.04 -18.48
N VAL A 283 -48.85 25.37 -18.23
CA VAL A 283 -49.05 23.96 -18.58
C VAL A 283 -48.89 23.74 -20.09
N LYS A 284 -49.54 24.57 -20.92
CA LYS A 284 -49.45 24.47 -22.38
C LYS A 284 -48.02 24.75 -22.88
N TYR A 285 -47.35 25.77 -22.36
CA TYR A 285 -45.98 26.13 -22.73
C TYR A 285 -45.00 25.00 -22.41
N ARG A 286 -45.07 24.45 -21.20
CA ARG A 286 -44.24 23.30 -20.79
C ARG A 286 -44.54 22.06 -21.62
N GLN A 287 -45.80 21.79 -21.97
CA GLN A 287 -46.15 20.68 -22.88
C GLN A 287 -45.57 20.87 -24.30
N GLN A 288 -45.56 22.09 -24.81
CA GLN A 288 -44.96 22.39 -26.13
C GLN A 288 -43.45 22.30 -26.10
N ALA A 289 -42.81 22.78 -25.02
CA ALA A 289 -41.37 22.65 -24.80
C ALA A 289 -40.97 21.17 -24.67
N ALA A 290 -41.72 20.38 -23.89
CA ALA A 290 -41.48 18.95 -23.73
C ALA A 290 -41.55 18.17 -25.05
N ARG A 291 -42.40 18.60 -26.01
CA ARG A 291 -42.44 18.00 -27.36
C ARG A 291 -41.21 18.30 -28.22
N ARG A 292 -40.41 19.30 -27.84
CA ARG A 292 -39.18 19.70 -28.56
C ARG A 292 -37.91 19.07 -27.96
N VAL A 293 -38.00 18.55 -26.74
CA VAL A 293 -36.88 17.89 -26.04
C VAL A 293 -36.82 16.42 -26.47
N GLN A 294 -35.67 15.97 -26.96
CA GLN A 294 -35.45 14.58 -27.33
C GLN A 294 -35.19 13.71 -26.08
N SER A 295 -35.64 12.45 -26.09
CA SER A 295 -35.28 11.46 -25.08
C SER A 295 -33.76 11.27 -25.03
N VAL A 296 -33.21 11.04 -23.85
CA VAL A 296 -31.77 10.72 -23.69
C VAL A 296 -31.58 9.25 -23.37
N GLU A 297 -30.50 8.68 -23.90
CA GLU A 297 -30.07 7.34 -23.53
C GLU A 297 -29.00 7.44 -22.44
N VAL A 298 -29.26 6.84 -21.28
CA VAL A 298 -28.29 6.79 -20.17
C VAL A 298 -28.22 5.37 -19.65
N GLY A 299 -27.03 4.77 -19.65
CA GLY A 299 -26.81 3.41 -19.17
C GLY A 299 -27.65 2.35 -19.88
N GLY A 300 -27.85 2.51 -21.20
CA GLY A 300 -28.65 1.59 -22.03
C GLY A 300 -30.17 1.68 -21.83
N GLU A 301 -30.64 2.74 -21.17
CA GLU A 301 -32.07 3.02 -21.01
C GLU A 301 -32.45 4.35 -21.66
N THR A 302 -33.48 4.35 -22.50
CA THR A 302 -34.10 5.56 -23.04
C THR A 302 -34.99 6.20 -21.97
N ILE A 303 -34.67 7.43 -21.57
CA ILE A 303 -35.34 8.14 -20.49
C ILE A 303 -36.31 9.20 -21.06
N PRO A 304 -37.60 9.20 -20.64
CA PRO A 304 -38.64 10.07 -21.20
C PRO A 304 -38.66 11.47 -20.54
N PRO A 305 -38.68 12.58 -21.32
CA PRO A 305 -38.46 13.93 -20.82
C PRO A 305 -39.43 14.36 -19.72
N GLY A 306 -39.01 15.33 -18.90
CA GLY A 306 -39.86 15.94 -17.86
C GLY A 306 -39.82 15.27 -16.47
N LEU A 307 -38.85 14.37 -16.22
CA LEU A 307 -38.61 13.82 -14.88
C LEU A 307 -37.96 14.86 -13.96
N SER A 308 -38.37 14.86 -12.67
CA SER A 308 -37.60 15.55 -11.62
C SER A 308 -36.18 14.96 -11.53
N TYR A 309 -35.26 15.68 -10.91
CA TYR A 309 -33.90 15.19 -10.75
C TYR A 309 -33.86 13.86 -9.96
N GLU A 310 -34.67 13.74 -8.91
CA GLU A 310 -34.79 12.54 -8.09
C GLU A 310 -35.35 11.36 -8.90
N ALA A 311 -36.39 11.61 -9.69
CA ALA A 311 -37.00 10.61 -10.56
C ALA A 311 -36.05 10.18 -11.69
N PHE A 312 -35.20 11.10 -12.18
CA PHE A 312 -34.15 10.80 -13.15
C PHE A 312 -33.04 9.94 -12.54
N VAL A 313 -32.54 10.29 -11.35
CA VAL A 313 -31.53 9.51 -10.63
C VAL A 313 -32.03 8.10 -10.33
N ALA A 314 -33.32 7.94 -10.01
CA ALA A 314 -33.93 6.64 -9.71
C ALA A 314 -34.08 5.70 -10.93
N ARG A 315 -33.79 6.16 -12.16
CA ARG A 315 -33.89 5.33 -13.37
C ARG A 315 -32.84 4.22 -13.37
N ARG A 316 -33.20 3.06 -13.92
CA ARG A 316 -32.35 1.85 -13.88
C ARG A 316 -31.02 2.08 -14.59
N GLY A 317 -31.03 2.70 -15.76
CA GLY A 317 -29.82 3.02 -16.52
C GLY A 317 -28.90 4.01 -15.79
N VAL A 318 -29.47 5.00 -15.10
CA VAL A 318 -28.72 5.96 -14.29
C VAL A 318 -28.11 5.29 -13.06
N GLN A 319 -28.90 4.48 -12.34
CA GLN A 319 -28.40 3.69 -11.21
C GLN A 319 -27.31 2.71 -11.61
N ASN A 320 -27.44 2.03 -12.76
CA ASN A 320 -26.40 1.14 -13.29
C ASN A 320 -25.08 1.88 -13.52
N LYS A 321 -25.14 3.05 -14.17
CA LYS A 321 -23.96 3.88 -14.44
C LYS A 321 -23.32 4.36 -13.13
N LEU A 322 -24.12 4.83 -12.17
CA LEU A 322 -23.63 5.27 -10.86
C LEU A 322 -22.97 4.12 -10.08
N ARG A 323 -23.57 2.92 -10.11
CA ARG A 323 -22.99 1.73 -9.48
C ARG A 323 -21.66 1.33 -10.12
N GLU A 324 -21.56 1.39 -11.44
CA GLU A 324 -20.32 1.07 -12.16
C GLU A 324 -19.21 2.08 -11.85
N GLU A 325 -19.49 3.39 -11.96
CA GLU A 325 -18.52 4.46 -11.65
C GLU A 325 -18.03 4.41 -10.20
N MET A 326 -18.87 3.92 -9.29
CA MET A 326 -18.59 3.82 -7.86
C MET A 326 -18.33 2.38 -7.42
N HIS A 327 -18.10 1.42 -8.31
CA HIS A 327 -17.80 0.02 -7.93
C HIS A 327 -18.74 -0.58 -6.87
N LEU A 328 -20.02 -0.20 -6.89
CA LEU A 328 -21.02 -0.61 -5.91
C LEU A 328 -21.63 -1.98 -6.27
N PRO A 329 -22.11 -2.75 -5.28
CA PRO A 329 -22.82 -4.00 -5.53
C PRO A 329 -24.12 -3.74 -6.32
N ALA A 330 -24.60 -4.74 -7.06
CA ALA A 330 -25.79 -4.60 -7.90
C ALA A 330 -27.07 -4.22 -7.13
N SER A 331 -27.13 -4.53 -5.83
CA SER A 331 -28.23 -4.20 -4.93
C SER A 331 -28.17 -2.78 -4.36
N ALA A 332 -27.06 -2.05 -4.52
CA ALA A 332 -26.91 -0.70 -3.98
C ALA A 332 -27.83 0.29 -4.70
N VAL A 333 -28.39 1.21 -3.93
CA VAL A 333 -29.19 2.33 -4.45
C VAL A 333 -28.50 3.64 -4.09
N VAL A 334 -28.15 4.41 -5.11
CA VAL A 334 -27.49 5.71 -4.96
C VAL A 334 -28.57 6.79 -4.88
N GLN A 335 -28.61 7.52 -3.76
CA GLN A 335 -29.57 8.59 -3.58
C GLN A 335 -29.19 9.85 -4.38
N ALA A 336 -30.21 10.64 -4.75
CA ALA A 336 -30.04 11.89 -5.48
C ALA A 336 -29.25 12.95 -4.69
N SER A 337 -29.28 12.86 -3.36
CA SER A 337 -28.49 13.67 -2.45
C SER A 337 -28.30 12.94 -1.13
N TYR A 338 -27.12 13.04 -0.54
CA TYR A 338 -26.85 12.73 0.86
C TYR A 338 -26.58 14.04 1.59
N THR A 339 -27.01 14.16 2.84
CA THR A 339 -26.89 15.42 3.61
C THR A 339 -25.49 15.61 4.18
N SER A 340 -24.74 14.52 4.37
CA SER A 340 -23.37 14.53 4.88
C SER A 340 -22.64 13.22 4.55
N ALA A 341 -21.32 13.20 4.73
CA ALA A 341 -20.51 11.98 4.65
C ALA A 341 -21.00 10.88 5.61
N ALA A 342 -21.51 11.23 6.79
CA ALA A 342 -22.08 10.27 7.73
C ALA A 342 -23.34 9.59 7.17
N SER A 343 -24.23 10.34 6.51
CA SER A 343 -25.40 9.75 5.84
C SER A 343 -25.03 8.89 4.62
N PHE A 344 -23.85 9.14 4.05
CA PHE A 344 -23.30 8.41 2.92
C PHE A 344 -22.57 7.11 3.35
N GLU A 345 -22.19 6.99 4.63
CA GLU A 345 -21.36 5.91 5.15
C GLU A 345 -21.92 4.51 4.87
N GLN A 346 -23.24 4.34 4.92
CA GLN A 346 -23.86 3.05 4.60
C GLN A 346 -23.62 2.63 3.14
N LEU A 347 -23.64 3.57 2.18
CA LEU A 347 -23.35 3.28 0.78
C LEU A 347 -21.85 3.02 0.58
N PHE A 348 -21.01 3.76 1.29
CA PHE A 348 -19.57 3.51 1.33
C PHE A 348 -19.25 2.11 1.84
N ASP A 349 -19.88 1.68 2.95
CA ASP A 349 -19.68 0.36 3.52
C ASP A 349 -20.10 -0.75 2.56
N GLN A 350 -21.17 -0.58 1.79
CA GLN A 350 -21.54 -1.54 0.74
C GLN A 350 -20.48 -1.66 -0.36
N ALA A 351 -19.84 -0.55 -0.74
CA ALA A 351 -18.75 -0.54 -1.71
C ALA A 351 -17.50 -1.24 -1.12
N VAL A 352 -17.19 -0.94 0.14
CA VAL A 352 -16.08 -1.59 0.87
C VAL A 352 -16.32 -3.09 0.97
N ASP A 353 -17.53 -3.53 1.31
CA ASP A 353 -17.87 -4.94 1.44
C ASP A 353 -17.82 -5.68 0.09
N GLU A 354 -18.21 -5.02 -1.02
CA GLU A 354 -18.07 -5.54 -2.38
C GLU A 354 -16.62 -5.79 -2.77
N GLU A 355 -15.76 -4.79 -2.59
CA GLU A 355 -14.33 -4.89 -2.89
C GLU A 355 -13.62 -5.86 -1.94
N THR A 356 -14.03 -5.90 -0.67
CA THR A 356 -13.57 -6.89 0.31
C THR A 356 -13.87 -8.30 -0.19
N ARG A 357 -15.09 -8.55 -0.66
CA ARG A 357 -15.47 -9.87 -1.17
C ARG A 357 -14.66 -10.26 -2.40
N LYS A 358 -14.42 -9.33 -3.33
CA LYS A 358 -13.59 -9.57 -4.52
C LYS A 358 -12.15 -9.95 -4.13
N MET A 359 -11.55 -9.23 -3.18
CA MET A 359 -10.21 -9.54 -2.68
C MET A 359 -10.17 -10.86 -1.90
N MET A 360 -11.22 -11.17 -1.12
CA MET A 360 -11.34 -12.46 -0.44
C MET A 360 -11.45 -13.63 -1.41
N VAL A 361 -12.14 -13.48 -2.55
CA VAL A 361 -12.19 -14.51 -3.61
C VAL A 361 -10.79 -14.83 -4.13
N GLN A 362 -9.93 -13.82 -4.29
CA GLN A 362 -8.53 -14.04 -4.65
C GLN A 362 -7.78 -14.78 -3.55
N LEU A 363 -7.83 -14.29 -2.30
CA LEU A 363 -7.06 -14.86 -1.19
C LEU A 363 -7.49 -16.28 -0.80
N ASP A 364 -8.77 -16.60 -0.97
CA ASP A 364 -9.35 -17.93 -0.74
C ASP A 364 -9.25 -18.86 -1.98
N ALA A 365 -8.76 -18.35 -3.13
CA ALA A 365 -8.62 -19.14 -4.35
C ALA A 365 -7.73 -20.39 -4.12
N PRO A 366 -8.01 -21.51 -4.83
CA PRO A 366 -7.21 -22.72 -4.71
C PRO A 366 -5.76 -22.47 -5.14
N ALA A 367 -4.83 -23.27 -4.63
CA ALA A 367 -3.41 -23.14 -4.97
C ALA A 367 -3.15 -23.21 -6.49
N SER A 368 -3.93 -23.99 -7.23
CA SER A 368 -3.85 -24.07 -8.70
C SER A 368 -3.97 -22.72 -9.41
N ASP A 369 -4.74 -21.76 -8.86
CA ASP A 369 -4.92 -20.46 -9.48
C ASP A 369 -3.67 -19.57 -9.33
N TYR A 370 -2.77 -19.92 -8.40
CA TYR A 370 -1.48 -19.27 -8.17
C TYR A 370 -0.32 -19.97 -8.89
N ALA A 371 -0.57 -21.09 -9.57
CA ALA A 371 0.42 -21.78 -10.38
C ALA A 371 0.79 -20.97 -11.63
N ASP A 372 1.88 -21.34 -12.31
CA ASP A 372 2.26 -20.69 -13.56
C ASP A 372 1.13 -20.79 -14.60
N GLY A 373 0.73 -19.66 -15.17
CA GLY A 373 -0.42 -19.56 -16.09
C GLY A 373 -1.80 -19.49 -15.42
N GLY A 374 -1.87 -19.61 -14.09
CA GLY A 374 -3.10 -19.42 -13.32
C GLY A 374 -3.57 -17.96 -13.24
N LYS A 375 -4.83 -17.77 -12.83
CA LYS A 375 -5.47 -16.44 -12.75
C LYS A 375 -4.72 -15.44 -11.87
N TRP A 376 -4.09 -15.93 -10.80
CA TRP A 376 -3.39 -15.13 -9.79
C TRP A 376 -1.88 -15.45 -9.73
N ALA A 377 -1.32 -15.95 -10.85
CA ALA A 377 0.08 -16.35 -10.93
C ALA A 377 1.04 -15.20 -10.57
N LYS A 378 0.75 -13.99 -11.08
CA LYS A 378 1.59 -12.81 -10.86
C LYS A 378 1.54 -12.36 -9.40
N GLU A 379 0.36 -12.27 -8.81
CA GLU A 379 0.19 -11.85 -7.42
C GLU A 379 0.81 -12.87 -6.45
N GLY A 380 0.71 -14.17 -6.76
CA GLY A 380 1.43 -15.21 -6.03
C GLY A 380 2.95 -15.08 -6.11
N LEU A 381 3.48 -14.74 -7.30
CA LEU A 381 4.91 -14.54 -7.51
C LEU A 381 5.42 -13.30 -6.77
N ASP A 382 4.68 -12.18 -6.85
CA ASP A 382 5.02 -10.93 -6.18
C ASP A 382 4.96 -11.09 -4.65
N ALA A 383 3.96 -11.80 -4.13
CA ALA A 383 3.88 -12.13 -2.70
C ALA A 383 5.02 -13.05 -2.26
N THR A 384 5.38 -14.05 -3.07
CA THR A 384 6.54 -14.93 -2.83
C THR A 384 7.82 -14.13 -2.76
N ARG A 385 8.00 -13.17 -3.67
CA ARG A 385 9.14 -12.25 -3.67
C ARG A 385 9.16 -11.40 -2.41
N ALA A 386 8.03 -10.82 -2.03
CA ALA A 386 7.91 -10.01 -0.81
C ALA A 386 8.22 -10.80 0.48
N ALA A 387 7.92 -12.10 0.50
CA ALA A 387 8.24 -12.97 1.63
C ALA A 387 9.73 -13.39 1.68
N ILE A 388 10.32 -13.74 0.53
CA ILE A 388 11.68 -14.32 0.47
C ILE A 388 12.76 -13.25 0.45
N VAL A 389 12.60 -12.20 -0.36
CA VAL A 389 13.67 -11.23 -0.64
C VAL A 389 14.18 -10.55 0.63
N PRO A 390 13.33 -10.03 1.52
CA PRO A 390 13.82 -9.36 2.72
C PRO A 390 14.56 -10.32 3.66
N ALA A 391 14.10 -11.57 3.80
CA ALA A 391 14.77 -12.58 4.61
C ALA A 391 16.16 -12.93 4.05
N VAL A 392 16.28 -13.09 2.73
CA VAL A 392 17.57 -13.34 2.07
C VAL A 392 18.50 -12.12 2.20
N ALA A 393 17.98 -10.91 2.01
CA ALA A 393 18.75 -9.68 2.21
C ALA A 393 19.26 -9.55 3.65
N LEU A 394 18.41 -9.88 4.64
CA LEU A 394 18.77 -9.86 6.06
C LEU A 394 19.83 -10.91 6.37
N PHE A 395 19.71 -12.11 5.81
CA PHE A 395 20.71 -13.16 5.95
C PHE A 395 22.09 -12.72 5.42
N PHE A 396 22.17 -12.22 4.18
CA PHE A 396 23.45 -11.80 3.61
C PHE A 396 24.01 -10.55 4.29
N SER A 397 23.15 -9.61 4.69
CA SER A 397 23.57 -8.43 5.47
C SER A 397 24.18 -8.85 6.81
N LEU A 398 23.50 -9.73 7.54
CA LEU A 398 23.99 -10.25 8.82
C LEU A 398 25.29 -11.03 8.65
N LEU A 399 25.39 -11.86 7.60
CA LEU A 399 26.61 -12.61 7.29
C LEU A 399 27.78 -11.67 6.98
N GLY A 400 27.55 -10.62 6.19
CA GLY A 400 28.53 -9.58 5.88
C GLY A 400 28.98 -8.83 7.13
N ALA A 401 28.03 -8.36 7.95
CA ALA A 401 28.30 -7.67 9.20
C ALA A 401 29.11 -8.53 10.17
N ILE A 402 28.68 -9.76 10.45
CA ILE A 402 29.39 -10.69 11.35
C ILE A 402 30.79 -11.01 10.83
N GLY A 403 30.91 -11.32 9.53
CA GLY A 403 32.18 -11.65 8.89
C GLY A 403 33.18 -10.50 8.95
N HIS A 404 32.74 -9.28 8.64
CA HIS A 404 33.61 -8.11 8.65
C HIS A 404 33.87 -7.56 10.06
N PHE A 405 32.94 -7.73 11.00
CA PHE A 405 33.19 -7.44 12.42
C PHE A 405 34.22 -8.40 13.01
N SER A 406 34.11 -9.70 12.70
CA SER A 406 35.09 -10.72 13.06
C SER A 406 36.47 -10.40 12.48
N LYS A 407 36.51 -10.01 11.20
CA LYS A 407 37.74 -9.55 10.53
C LYS A 407 38.31 -8.30 11.20
N LEU A 408 37.48 -7.31 11.54
CA LEU A 408 37.93 -6.10 12.24
C LEU A 408 38.55 -6.45 13.59
N LEU A 409 37.88 -7.28 14.39
CA LEU A 409 38.40 -7.73 15.69
C LEU A 409 39.74 -8.47 15.53
N PHE A 410 39.82 -9.38 14.57
CA PHE A 410 41.05 -10.11 14.25
C PHE A 410 42.18 -9.18 13.80
N LEU A 411 41.91 -8.24 12.88
CA LEU A 411 42.91 -7.31 12.36
C LEU A 411 43.39 -6.32 13.43
N SER A 412 42.49 -5.85 14.29
CA SER A 412 42.84 -4.99 15.42
C SER A 412 43.73 -5.72 16.42
N ALA A 413 43.35 -6.93 16.84
CA ALA A 413 44.18 -7.76 17.71
C ALA A 413 45.54 -8.07 17.07
N LYS A 414 45.55 -8.43 15.78
CA LYS A 414 46.78 -8.66 15.01
C LYS A 414 47.65 -7.40 14.94
N GLY A 415 47.06 -6.22 14.75
CA GLY A 415 47.76 -4.94 14.71
C GLY A 415 48.47 -4.62 16.03
N VAL A 416 47.79 -4.84 17.15
CA VAL A 416 48.36 -4.70 18.51
C VAL A 416 49.48 -5.72 18.74
N MET A 417 49.32 -6.96 18.30
CA MET A 417 50.38 -7.96 18.44
C MET A 417 51.58 -7.67 17.53
N LEU A 418 51.35 -7.14 16.32
CA LEU A 418 52.40 -6.74 15.38
C LEU A 418 53.20 -5.52 15.86
N SER A 419 52.58 -4.58 16.58
CA SER A 419 53.31 -3.43 17.14
C SER A 419 54.31 -3.85 18.22
N ARG A 420 54.06 -4.98 18.88
CA ARG A 420 54.93 -5.60 19.90
C ARG A 420 55.90 -6.64 19.32
N ALA A 421 55.82 -6.94 18.02
CA ALA A 421 56.68 -7.92 17.36
C ALA A 421 58.05 -7.34 16.96
N GLY A 422 59.03 -8.23 16.72
CA GLY A 422 60.36 -7.88 16.22
C GLY A 422 60.36 -7.20 14.84
N ALA A 423 61.51 -6.70 14.41
CA ALA A 423 61.65 -5.96 13.14
C ALA A 423 61.34 -6.82 11.89
N ASP A 424 61.52 -8.13 12.03
CA ASP A 424 61.17 -9.21 11.09
C ASP A 424 59.66 -9.35 10.88
N GLY A 425 58.84 -8.88 11.83
CA GLY A 425 57.38 -8.86 11.71
C GLY A 425 56.72 -10.23 11.83
N GLN A 426 57.42 -11.24 12.36
CA GLN A 426 56.85 -12.54 12.65
C GLN A 426 56.14 -12.54 14.01
N LEU A 427 54.90 -13.04 14.04
CA LEU A 427 54.17 -13.24 15.27
C LEU A 427 54.58 -14.58 15.90
N SER A 428 54.85 -14.58 17.21
CA SER A 428 55.09 -15.82 17.93
C SER A 428 53.84 -16.72 17.93
N LYS A 429 54.02 -18.05 18.08
CA LYS A 429 52.89 -19.00 18.22
C LYS A 429 51.93 -18.63 19.35
N ARG A 430 52.42 -17.96 20.42
CA ARG A 430 51.59 -17.47 21.52
C ARG A 430 50.76 -16.25 21.11
N ALA A 431 51.38 -15.26 20.45
CA ALA A 431 50.69 -14.08 19.95
C ALA A 431 49.62 -14.42 18.88
N SER A 432 49.90 -15.39 18.01
CA SER A 432 48.93 -15.88 17.02
C SER A 432 47.73 -16.57 17.69
N ARG A 433 47.96 -17.40 18.71
CA ARG A 433 46.89 -18.03 19.49
C ARG A 433 46.07 -17.01 20.27
N ALA A 434 46.71 -16.00 20.86
CA ALA A 434 46.02 -14.91 21.55
C ALA A 434 45.09 -14.11 20.60
N THR A 435 45.54 -13.86 19.36
CA THR A 435 44.72 -13.18 18.35
C THR A 435 43.45 -13.98 18.01
N LEU A 436 43.58 -15.31 17.83
CA LEU A 436 42.44 -16.21 17.62
C LEU A 436 41.54 -16.30 18.86
N ALA A 437 42.12 -16.35 20.05
CA ALA A 437 41.38 -16.41 21.31
C ALA A 437 40.49 -15.18 21.48
N VAL A 438 41.00 -13.96 21.22
CA VAL A 438 40.20 -12.72 21.28
C VAL A 438 39.00 -12.77 20.33
N LEU A 439 39.20 -13.29 19.11
CA LEU A 439 38.12 -13.44 18.14
C LEU A 439 37.03 -14.39 18.66
N PHE A 440 37.42 -15.61 19.04
CA PHE A 440 36.45 -16.62 19.48
C PHE A 440 35.77 -16.24 20.80
N SER A 441 36.50 -15.65 21.75
CA SER A 441 35.91 -15.18 23.00
C SER A 441 34.89 -14.07 22.77
N GLY A 442 35.16 -13.15 21.84
CA GLY A 442 34.22 -12.10 21.47
C GLY A 442 32.94 -12.66 20.86
N LEU A 443 33.07 -13.56 19.87
CA LEU A 443 31.91 -14.16 19.19
C LEU A 443 31.07 -15.04 20.13
N ILE A 444 31.70 -15.91 20.92
CA ILE A 444 31.01 -16.77 21.88
C ILE A 444 30.35 -15.92 22.98
N GLY A 445 31.03 -14.88 23.46
CA GLY A 445 30.49 -13.97 24.47
C GLY A 445 29.21 -13.27 24.00
N VAL A 446 29.23 -12.66 22.81
CA VAL A 446 28.04 -11.99 22.25
C VAL A 446 26.90 -12.98 22.02
N TRP A 447 27.20 -14.15 21.44
CA TRP A 447 26.19 -15.18 21.19
C TRP A 447 25.55 -15.68 22.49
N ALA A 448 26.36 -15.96 23.52
CA ALA A 448 25.88 -16.39 24.82
C ALA A 448 25.00 -15.31 25.46
N VAL A 449 25.46 -14.06 25.49
CA VAL A 449 24.69 -12.93 26.04
C VAL A 449 23.32 -12.84 25.38
N PHE A 450 23.23 -12.88 24.05
CA PHE A 450 21.94 -12.81 23.35
C PHE A 450 21.08 -14.07 23.50
N SER A 451 21.69 -15.25 23.55
CA SER A 451 20.95 -16.52 23.76
C SER A 451 20.28 -16.57 25.13
N PHE A 452 20.89 -15.99 26.16
CA PHE A 452 20.36 -15.95 27.53
C PHE A 452 19.58 -14.67 27.88
N SER A 453 19.62 -13.67 27.02
CA SER A 453 18.84 -12.44 27.18
C SER A 453 17.42 -12.63 26.65
N SER A 454 16.50 -11.79 27.10
CA SER A 454 15.10 -11.80 26.63
C SER A 454 14.57 -10.38 26.50
N ASN A 455 13.57 -10.20 25.64
CA ASN A 455 12.88 -8.93 25.45
C ASN A 455 11.35 -9.13 25.53
N ALA A 456 10.57 -8.10 25.20
CA ALA A 456 9.11 -8.18 25.26
C ALA A 456 8.52 -9.21 24.25
N ILE A 457 9.15 -9.37 23.09
CA ILE A 457 8.72 -10.35 22.08
C ILE A 457 9.11 -11.76 22.49
N THR A 458 10.37 -12.01 22.87
CA THR A 458 10.83 -13.38 23.14
C THR A 458 10.23 -13.98 24.42
N ARG A 459 9.59 -13.17 25.26
CA ARG A 459 8.83 -13.61 26.43
C ARG A 459 7.35 -13.86 26.14
N SER A 460 6.89 -13.53 24.93
CA SER A 460 5.48 -13.69 24.57
C SER A 460 5.13 -15.14 24.26
N ASP A 461 3.88 -15.51 24.59
CA ASP A 461 3.36 -16.85 24.30
C ASP A 461 3.35 -17.12 22.80
N LEU A 462 3.04 -16.11 21.98
CA LEU A 462 3.08 -16.22 20.53
C LEU A 462 4.47 -16.60 20.02
N PHE A 463 5.52 -15.92 20.50
CA PHE A 463 6.89 -16.22 20.08
C PHE A 463 7.26 -17.66 20.44
N HIS A 464 6.94 -18.10 21.66
CA HIS A 464 7.17 -19.48 22.08
C HIS A 464 6.38 -20.50 21.27
N GLN A 465 5.11 -20.23 20.95
CA GLN A 465 4.28 -21.10 20.12
C GLN A 465 4.83 -21.21 18.70
N MET A 466 5.19 -20.09 18.07
CA MET A 466 5.79 -20.08 16.73
C MET A 466 7.12 -20.84 16.71
N MET A 467 7.94 -20.70 17.76
CA MET A 467 9.19 -21.44 17.87
C MET A 467 8.97 -22.93 18.11
N ALA A 468 7.99 -23.30 18.93
CA ALA A 468 7.60 -24.69 19.12
C ALA A 468 7.17 -25.32 17.79
N TRP A 469 6.30 -24.64 17.03
CA TRP A 469 5.85 -25.07 15.70
C TRP A 469 7.02 -25.20 14.71
N SER A 470 7.92 -24.22 14.66
CA SER A 470 9.06 -24.23 13.74
C SER A 470 10.14 -25.25 14.12
N SER A 471 10.27 -25.65 15.39
CA SER A 471 11.31 -26.58 15.82
C SER A 471 11.04 -28.03 15.39
N GLY A 472 9.76 -28.40 15.25
CA GLY A 472 9.33 -29.76 14.93
C GLY A 472 9.90 -30.84 15.86
N GLY A 473 10.40 -30.48 17.05
CA GLY A 473 11.09 -31.40 17.98
C GLY A 473 12.45 -31.93 17.50
N THR A 474 13.08 -31.32 16.50
CA THR A 474 14.36 -31.79 15.92
C THR A 474 15.54 -30.93 16.37
N THR A 475 16.75 -31.51 16.43
CA THR A 475 17.99 -30.76 16.75
C THR A 475 18.25 -29.60 15.77
N ALA A 476 17.97 -29.80 14.48
CA ALA A 476 18.07 -28.76 13.47
C ALA A 476 17.05 -27.63 13.71
N GLY A 477 15.83 -27.98 14.09
CA GLY A 477 14.80 -27.03 14.47
C GLY A 477 15.18 -26.21 15.70
N HIS A 478 15.72 -26.84 16.75
CA HIS A 478 16.19 -26.13 17.95
C HIS A 478 17.33 -25.12 17.66
N LEU A 479 18.20 -25.44 16.70
CA LEU A 479 19.22 -24.49 16.26
C LEU A 479 18.59 -23.27 15.55
N LEU A 480 17.61 -23.50 14.67
CA LEU A 480 16.88 -22.44 13.99
C LEU A 480 16.12 -21.54 14.98
N THR A 481 15.50 -22.12 16.00
CA THR A 481 14.80 -21.34 17.02
C THR A 481 15.75 -20.47 17.84
N ASN A 482 16.95 -20.99 18.17
CA ASN A 482 17.95 -20.18 18.86
C ASN A 482 18.50 -19.06 17.98
N ILE A 483 18.69 -19.30 16.68
CA ILE A 483 19.08 -18.24 15.73
C ILE A 483 18.01 -17.14 15.71
N ALA A 484 16.73 -17.50 15.57
CA ALA A 484 15.64 -16.53 15.57
C ALA A 484 15.58 -15.72 16.88
N HIS A 485 15.75 -16.38 18.04
CA HIS A 485 15.83 -15.72 19.34
C HIS A 485 16.97 -14.71 19.41
N VAL A 486 18.20 -15.14 19.06
CA VAL A 486 19.38 -14.28 19.05
C VAL A 486 19.21 -13.08 18.12
N VAL A 487 18.58 -13.26 16.96
CA VAL A 487 18.29 -12.16 16.01
C VAL A 487 17.29 -11.18 16.62
N VAL A 488 16.17 -11.67 17.16
CA VAL A 488 15.12 -10.80 17.73
C VAL A 488 15.64 -10.01 18.94
N VAL A 489 16.45 -10.64 19.80
CA VAL A 489 17.11 -9.97 20.94
C VAL A 489 18.19 -9.01 20.46
N GLY A 490 19.07 -9.48 19.58
CA GLY A 490 20.21 -8.71 19.08
C GLY A 490 19.78 -7.44 18.35
N GLN A 491 18.68 -7.47 17.61
CA GLN A 491 18.12 -6.30 16.93
C GLN A 491 17.60 -5.23 17.90
N GLY A 492 17.16 -5.60 19.10
CA GLY A 492 16.80 -4.63 20.16
C GLY A 492 17.95 -3.71 20.55
N TYR A 493 19.18 -4.25 20.58
CA TYR A 493 20.39 -3.50 20.90
C TYR A 493 21.09 -2.92 19.66
N GLY A 494 21.10 -3.68 18.57
CA GLY A 494 21.81 -3.31 17.33
C GLY A 494 21.12 -2.20 16.56
N TYR A 495 19.79 -2.21 16.48
CA TYR A 495 19.06 -1.25 15.67
C TYR A 495 19.26 0.22 16.09
N PRO A 496 19.18 0.61 17.38
CA PRO A 496 19.40 2.00 17.77
C PRO A 496 20.77 2.53 17.34
N LEU A 497 21.81 1.69 17.46
CA LEU A 497 23.16 2.02 17.00
C LEU A 497 23.22 2.12 15.48
N ASN A 498 22.64 1.15 14.77
CA ASN A 498 22.59 1.12 13.31
C ASN A 498 21.88 2.35 12.74
N GLU A 499 20.77 2.75 13.35
CA GLU A 499 20.00 3.92 12.96
C GLU A 499 20.73 5.22 13.28
N ALA A 500 21.38 5.33 14.45
CA ALA A 500 22.24 6.48 14.76
C ALA A 500 23.39 6.63 13.75
N ILE A 501 24.06 5.53 13.40
CA ILE A 501 25.09 5.53 12.34
C ILE A 501 24.50 6.04 11.02
N ARG A 502 23.29 5.57 10.65
CA ARG A 502 22.65 5.98 9.40
C ARG A 502 22.27 7.46 9.39
N GLN A 503 21.75 7.98 10.50
CA GLN A 503 21.30 9.37 10.60
C GLN A 503 22.49 10.32 10.73
N ASP A 504 23.40 10.05 11.66
CA ASP A 504 24.43 10.99 12.08
C ASP A 504 25.71 10.86 11.23
N VAL A 505 26.13 9.63 10.89
CA VAL A 505 27.37 9.40 10.14
C VAL A 505 27.10 9.39 8.63
N LEU A 506 26.01 8.76 8.20
CA LEU A 506 25.63 8.68 6.79
C LEU A 506 24.63 9.77 6.36
N MET A 507 24.42 10.79 7.20
CA MET A 507 23.58 11.97 6.90
C MET A 507 22.17 11.59 6.40
N GLY A 508 21.56 10.60 7.05
CA GLY A 508 20.20 10.17 6.72
C GLY A 508 20.07 9.37 5.42
N PHE A 509 21.15 8.72 4.94
CA PHE A 509 21.11 7.92 3.71
C PHE A 509 19.93 6.94 3.69
N LYS A 510 19.15 6.97 2.61
CA LYS A 510 17.82 6.34 2.52
C LYS A 510 17.83 4.90 2.03
N TYR A 511 18.89 4.47 1.32
CA TYR A 511 18.93 3.18 0.63
C TYR A 511 17.70 2.91 -0.27
N GLY A 512 17.13 3.97 -0.86
CA GLY A 512 15.94 3.89 -1.71
C GLY A 512 14.60 3.73 -0.98
N TYR A 513 14.57 3.80 0.36
CA TYR A 513 13.33 3.75 1.16
C TYR A 513 13.12 5.06 1.94
N ASP A 514 11.91 5.62 1.92
CA ASP A 514 11.54 6.82 2.66
C ASP A 514 10.26 6.56 3.50
N PRO A 515 10.36 6.46 4.84
CA PRO A 515 9.21 6.12 5.67
C PRO A 515 8.19 7.26 5.71
N LEU A 516 8.64 8.52 5.60
CA LEU A 516 7.78 9.71 5.69
C LEU A 516 7.02 9.94 4.37
N ALA A 517 7.66 9.69 3.24
CA ALA A 517 6.98 9.75 1.95
C ALA A 517 5.94 8.63 1.78
N ASN A 518 6.18 7.47 2.39
CA ASN A 518 5.26 6.33 2.33
C ASN A 518 4.09 6.43 3.31
N ALA A 519 4.25 7.12 4.46
CA ALA A 519 3.13 7.46 5.33
C ALA A 519 2.15 8.48 4.71
N ALA A 520 2.62 9.31 3.77
CA ALA A 520 1.83 10.35 3.11
C ALA A 520 1.23 9.92 1.75
N LYS A 521 1.61 8.76 1.21
CA LYS A 521 1.03 8.23 -0.03
C LYS A 521 -0.17 7.34 0.32
N PRO A 522 -1.38 7.62 -0.19
CA PRO A 522 -2.42 6.60 -0.22
C PRO A 522 -1.85 5.40 -0.99
N SER A 523 -1.96 4.20 -0.42
CA SER A 523 -1.59 2.96 -1.12
C SER A 523 -2.32 2.95 -2.45
N LYS A 524 -1.56 2.99 -3.55
CA LYS A 524 -2.09 2.87 -4.90
C LYS A 524 -2.56 1.45 -5.17
#